data_AF-A0A5C6ZG66-F1
#
_entry.id   AF-A0A5C6ZG66-F1
#
_cell.length_a   1.000
_cell.length_b   1.000
_cell.length_c   1.000
_cell.angle_alpha   90.00
_cell.angle_beta   90.00
_cell.angle_gamma   90.00
#
_symmetry.space_group_name_H-M   'P 1'
#
loop_
_entity.id
_entity.type
_entity.pdbx_description
1 polymer ?
#
loop_
_entity_poly.entity_id
_entity_poly.type
_entity_poly.pdbx_seq_one_letter_code
_entity_poly.pdbx_strand_id
1 'polypeptide(L)' 'MGNQGLTLIHSGGTAINCLKHISDHSEVLLDQFNPTSSLEKSKKMRYGMAYNPNLTDIYNLSKIASEEFPECP' A
#
# COMPACT_ATOMS: atom_id res chain seq x y z
N MET A 1 -23.80 6.96 -22.52
CA MET A 1 -22.48 6.32 -22.73
C MET A 1 -22.47 5.06 -21.90
N GLY A 2 -21.92 3.94 -22.41
CA GLY A 2 -21.92 2.66 -21.69
C GLY A 2 -21.12 2.77 -20.40
N ASN A 3 -21.68 2.26 -19.31
CA ASN A 3 -21.09 2.35 -17.97
C ASN A 3 -19.76 1.58 -17.94
N GLN A 4 -18.63 2.28 -17.90
CA GLN A 4 -17.30 1.64 -17.99
C GLN A 4 -16.90 1.09 -16.62
N GLY A 5 -16.43 -0.15 -16.57
CA GLY A 5 -15.93 -0.76 -15.33
C GLY A 5 -14.59 -0.17 -14.93
N LEU A 6 -14.46 0.26 -13.67
CA LEU A 6 -13.19 0.72 -13.10
C LEU A 6 -12.55 -0.40 -12.26
N THR A 7 -11.35 -0.82 -12.66
CA THR A 7 -10.54 -1.78 -11.90
C THR A 7 -9.24 -1.12 -11.46
N LEU A 8 -8.96 -1.17 -10.16
CA LEU A 8 -7.75 -0.60 -9.57
C LEU A 8 -6.80 -1.72 -9.18
N ILE A 9 -5.56 -1.66 -9.66
CA ILE A 9 -4.48 -2.62 -9.33
C ILE A 9 -3.44 -1.88 -8.50
N HIS A 10 -3.27 -2.25 -7.23
CA HIS A 10 -2.44 -1.46 -6.31
C HIS A 10 -1.96 -2.19 -5.05
N SER A 11 -0.96 -1.62 -4.38
CA SER A 11 -0.47 -2.11 -3.08
C SER A 11 0.07 -1.01 -2.15
N GLY A 12 -0.25 0.27 -2.40
CA GLY A 12 0.47 1.39 -1.79
C GLY A 12 -0.39 2.59 -1.37
N GLY A 13 0.23 3.53 -0.66
CA GLY A 13 -0.44 4.73 -0.14
C GLY A 13 -1.08 5.60 -1.23
N THR A 14 -0.47 5.66 -2.41
CA THR A 14 -1.02 6.38 -3.57
C THR A 14 -2.41 5.86 -3.98
N ALA A 15 -2.62 4.55 -3.93
CA ALA A 15 -3.90 3.98 -4.30
C ALA A 15 -4.97 4.16 -3.22
N ILE A 16 -4.57 4.15 -1.95
CA ILE A 16 -5.46 4.51 -0.85
C ILE A 16 -5.89 5.97 -1.00
N ASN A 17 -4.97 6.86 -1.36
CA ASN A 17 -5.29 8.25 -1.64
C ASN A 17 -6.23 8.39 -2.85
N CYS A 18 -5.98 7.66 -3.92
CA CYS A 18 -6.85 7.63 -5.10
C CYS A 18 -8.26 7.13 -4.76
N LEU A 19 -8.38 6.02 -4.01
CA LEU A 19 -9.65 5.49 -3.52
C LEU A 19 -10.39 6.49 -2.64
N LYS A 20 -9.67 7.21 -1.77
CA LYS A 20 -10.26 8.29 -0.96
C LYS A 20 -10.84 9.38 -1.86
N HIS A 21 -10.08 9.86 -2.84
CA HIS A 21 -10.57 10.88 -3.78
C HIS A 21 -11.79 10.41 -4.59
N ILE A 22 -11.81 9.15 -5.02
CA ILE A 22 -12.97 8.56 -5.72
C ILE A 22 -14.19 8.52 -4.78
N SER A 23 -13.99 8.11 -3.52
CA SER A 23 -15.05 8.09 -2.51
C SER A 23 -15.60 9.50 -2.24
N ASP A 24 -14.72 10.47 -2.05
CA ASP A 24 -15.07 11.87 -1.73
C ASP A 24 -15.84 12.55 -2.88
N HIS A 25 -15.66 12.09 -4.12
CA HIS A 25 -16.32 12.64 -5.33
C HIS A 25 -17.24 11.60 -6.00
N SER A 26 -17.70 10.62 -5.23
CA SER A 26 -18.46 9.48 -5.74
C SER A 26 -19.76 9.89 -6.46
N GLU A 27 -20.40 10.98 -6.05
CA GLU A 27 -21.61 11.52 -6.69
C GLU A 27 -21.41 11.85 -8.18
N VAL A 28 -20.19 12.27 -8.56
CA VAL A 28 -19.86 12.62 -9.95
C VAL A 28 -19.22 11.43 -10.67
N LEU A 29 -18.37 10.67 -9.96
CA LEU A 29 -17.54 9.63 -10.57
C LEU A 29 -18.30 8.30 -10.75
N LEU A 30 -19.24 7.96 -9.88
CA LEU A 30 -20.03 6.72 -10.02
C LEU A 30 -21.07 6.79 -11.13
N ASP A 31 -21.46 7.99 -11.55
CA ASP A 31 -22.32 8.18 -12.74
C ASP A 31 -21.54 7.89 -14.05
N GLN A 32 -20.21 7.97 -14.00
CA GLN A 32 -19.32 7.76 -15.15
C GLN A 32 -18.71 6.36 -15.19
N PHE A 33 -18.43 5.77 -14.02
CA PHE A 33 -17.76 4.49 -13.90
C PHE A 33 -18.35 3.64 -12.78
N ASN A 34 -18.59 2.35 -13.06
CA ASN A 34 -18.95 1.39 -12.04
C ASN A 34 -17.67 0.74 -11.48
N PRO A 35 -17.33 0.92 -10.20
CA PRO A 35 -16.17 0.27 -9.60
C PRO A 35 -16.40 -1.25 -9.55
N THR A 36 -15.59 -1.99 -10.30
CA THR A 36 -15.76 -3.44 -10.50
C THR A 36 -14.84 -4.28 -9.62
N SER A 37 -13.60 -3.83 -9.34
CA SER A 37 -12.69 -4.60 -8.47
C SER A 37 -11.47 -3.80 -7.99
N SER A 38 -10.92 -4.20 -6.85
CA SER A 38 -9.60 -3.81 -6.37
C SER A 38 -8.70 -5.05 -6.26
N LEU A 39 -7.54 -5.03 -6.90
CA LEU A 39 -6.57 -6.13 -6.87
C LEU A 39 -5.31 -5.69 -6.12
N GLU A 40 -4.97 -6.44 -5.07
CA GLU A 40 -3.77 -6.19 -4.27
C GLU A 40 -2.84 -7.41 -4.25
N LYS A 41 -1.54 -7.16 -4.47
CA LYS A 41 -0.51 -8.21 -4.46
C LYS A 41 -0.31 -8.81 -3.05
N SER A 42 -0.54 -8.01 -2.02
CA SER A 42 -0.30 -8.36 -0.63
C SER A 42 -1.59 -8.75 0.10
N LYS A 43 -1.51 -9.67 1.07
CA LYS A 43 -2.67 -10.09 1.88
C LYS A 43 -3.25 -8.98 2.77
N LYS A 44 -2.50 -7.90 3.00
CA LYS A 44 -2.88 -6.78 3.84
C LYS A 44 -2.60 -5.48 3.10
N MET A 45 -3.59 -4.59 3.14
CA MET A 45 -3.48 -3.25 2.59
C MET A 45 -2.42 -2.44 3.35
N ARG A 46 -1.73 -1.52 2.65
CA ARG A 46 -0.65 -0.64 3.16
C ARG A 46 0.76 -1.25 3.21
N TYR A 47 0.95 -2.47 2.71
CA TYR A 47 2.28 -3.08 2.57
C TYR A 47 3.05 -2.39 1.42
N GLY A 48 3.88 -1.40 1.76
CA GLY A 48 4.50 -0.47 0.81
C GLY A 48 4.67 0.95 1.38
N MET A 49 4.08 1.24 2.54
CA MET A 49 4.51 2.34 3.41
C MET A 49 5.88 2.01 4.04
N ALA A 50 6.53 2.94 4.76
CA ALA A 50 7.92 2.81 5.24
C ALA A 50 8.24 1.51 6.02
N TYR A 51 7.22 0.80 6.50
CA TYR A 51 7.34 -0.51 7.11
C TYR A 51 6.61 -1.59 6.28
N ASN A 52 7.36 -2.58 5.81
CA ASN A 52 6.86 -3.83 5.25
C ASN A 52 7.45 -4.98 6.08
N PRO A 53 6.69 -5.69 6.91
CA PRO A 53 7.25 -6.69 7.83
C PRO A 53 7.99 -7.84 7.12
N ASN A 54 7.70 -8.10 5.85
CA ASN A 54 8.43 -9.13 5.09
C ASN A 54 9.82 -8.69 4.65
N LEU A 55 10.10 -7.38 4.63
CA LEU A 55 11.35 -6.81 4.09
C LEU A 55 12.05 -5.94 5.12
N THR A 56 11.33 -5.10 5.85
CA THR A 56 11.87 -4.18 6.85
C THR A 56 12.59 -4.96 7.95
N ASP A 57 12.03 -6.01 8.54
CA ASP A 57 12.75 -6.71 9.62
C ASP A 57 14.03 -7.44 9.16
N ILE A 58 14.16 -7.72 7.85
CA ILE A 58 15.29 -8.43 7.23
C ILE A 58 16.36 -7.45 6.74
N TYR A 59 15.93 -6.40 6.03
CA TYR A 59 16.80 -5.47 5.32
C TYR A 59 16.88 -4.09 6.00
N ASN A 60 16.30 -3.93 7.19
CA ASN A 60 16.46 -2.69 7.92
C ASN A 60 17.93 -2.49 8.28
N LEU A 61 18.54 -1.49 7.65
CA LEU A 61 19.93 -1.10 7.85
C LEU A 61 20.20 -0.56 9.27
N SER A 62 19.15 -0.22 10.03
CA SER A 62 19.30 0.11 11.46
C SER A 62 19.45 -1.13 12.36
N LYS A 63 19.48 -2.34 11.76
CA LYS A 63 19.78 -3.61 12.42
C LYS A 63 21.28 -3.96 12.31
N ILE A 64 22.14 -2.97 12.08
CA ILE A 64 23.54 -3.08 12.47
C ILE A 64 23.49 -3.22 13.98
N ALA A 65 23.55 -4.48 14.42
CA ALA A 65 23.69 -4.82 15.81
C ALA A 65 24.76 -3.92 16.40
N SER A 66 24.44 -3.29 17.53
CA SER A 66 25.45 -3.18 18.57
C SER A 66 25.88 -4.62 18.84
N GLU A 67 26.84 -5.13 18.08
CA GLU A 67 27.72 -6.15 18.61
C GLU A 67 28.28 -5.49 19.87
N GLU A 68 27.78 -5.92 21.03
CA GLU A 68 28.43 -5.58 22.29
C GLU A 68 29.90 -5.88 22.06
N PHE A 69 30.74 -4.83 22.14
CA PHE A 69 32.18 -5.00 22.04
C PHE A 69 32.58 -6.17 22.95
N PRO A 70 33.35 -7.16 22.47
CA PRO A 70 33.75 -8.27 23.33
C PRO A 70 34.42 -7.70 24.58
N GLU A 71 34.03 -8.17 25.75
CA GLU A 71 34.65 -7.76 27.01
C GLU A 71 36.16 -7.95 26.90
N CYS A 72 36.93 -6.86 27.02
CA CYS A 72 38.38 -6.92 27.02
C CYS A 72 38.85 -7.73 28.24
N PRO A 73 39.90 -8.58 28.10
CA PRO A 73 40.46 -9.37 29.18
C PRO A 73 41.07 -8.53 30.31
#